data_AF-A0A7I8EE69-F1
#
_entry.id   AF-A0A7I8EE69-F1
#
_cell.length_a   1.000
_cell.length_b   1.000
_cell.length_c   1.000
_cell.angle_alpha   90.00
_cell.angle_beta   90.00
_cell.angle_gamma   90.00
#
_symmetry.space_group_name_H-M   'P 1'
#
loop_
_entity.id
_entity.type
_entity.pdbx_description
1 polymer ?
#
loop_
_entity_poly.entity_id
_entity_poly.type
_entity_poly.pdbx_seq_one_letter_code
_entity_poly.pdbx_strand_id
1 'polypeptide(L)'
;MAKANSHLAAYGFALLSTVAYAHSQAETLKVQVGDMQAVPMQKLVRVAVADPGIADVHMPKQRDALLVEGRKPGRTTVLLWQQGQTAPTRIQVQVNARATLEPAPGVDWHSNGSRQILDGKIADVAQHSQFVGALGKEVDDRTVLNTGGTVQVDIRVVEFSRNTLAQAGLNLLVKHNGSAFTFGSLVPGATDLANPIASAFNLFARRITSAWDITGALSLLESNGYVQVLAEPSLVALSGQTATFLAGGELPIPVAQTLGSVSIEWKKFGIGLAISPTIINKQRIALKVAPEASELDYNRAILLNGTAVPSVVTRRAETTVELGDGESFVIGGLVSRNLRKNIDKVPGLGDLPILGAFFKRVEDEREDRELMIVVTPHIVSPMAKNAPKPGLPGEGSRIDESIWKLWLVGLGKDRKLTGFSE
;
A
#
# COMPACT_ATOMS: atom_id res chain seq x y z
N MET A 1 -84.84 -72.27 35.96
CA MET A 1 -85.82 -71.17 36.06
C MET A 1 -85.55 -70.37 37.33
N ALA A 2 -85.72 -69.05 37.27
CA ALA A 2 -85.69 -68.06 38.38
C ALA A 2 -84.31 -67.76 38.99
N LYS A 3 -83.75 -66.54 38.86
CA LYS A 3 -84.06 -65.24 39.55
C LYS A 3 -83.88 -65.36 41.08
N ALA A 4 -83.28 -64.43 41.82
CA ALA A 4 -82.56 -63.17 41.59
C ALA A 4 -82.02 -62.74 42.97
N ASN A 5 -80.89 -62.02 43.03
CA ASN A 5 -80.62 -60.88 43.92
C ASN A 5 -79.11 -60.61 44.03
N SER A 6 -78.67 -59.45 43.55
CA SER A 6 -77.58 -58.68 44.18
C SER A 6 -77.61 -57.23 43.68
N HIS A 7 -77.20 -56.35 44.57
CA HIS A 7 -77.45 -54.92 44.63
C HIS A 7 -76.63 -54.10 43.63
N LEU A 8 -77.19 -52.99 43.14
CA LEU A 8 -76.47 -51.94 42.41
C LEU A 8 -76.66 -50.60 43.13
N ALA A 9 -75.55 -50.07 43.64
CA ALA A 9 -75.44 -48.74 44.22
C ALA A 9 -75.36 -47.68 43.11
N ALA A 10 -76.13 -46.61 43.28
CA ALA A 10 -76.16 -45.46 42.39
C ALA A 10 -74.98 -44.52 42.67
N TYR A 11 -74.21 -44.17 41.63
CA TYR A 11 -73.25 -43.06 41.64
C TYR A 11 -73.80 -41.93 40.77
N GLY A 12 -73.96 -40.76 41.36
CA GLY A 12 -74.33 -39.52 40.68
C GLY A 12 -73.15 -38.94 39.90
N PHE A 13 -73.41 -38.45 38.70
CA PHE A 13 -72.45 -37.75 37.86
C PHE A 13 -72.79 -36.25 37.85
N ALA A 14 -71.91 -35.42 38.40
CA ALA A 14 -71.97 -33.97 38.29
C ALA A 14 -71.26 -33.53 37.01
N LEU A 15 -71.95 -32.80 36.14
CA LEU A 15 -71.38 -32.15 34.95
C LEU A 15 -70.72 -30.82 35.37
N LEU A 16 -69.39 -30.80 35.48
CA LEU A 16 -68.61 -29.55 35.48
C LEU A 16 -68.39 -29.10 34.03
N SER A 17 -68.96 -27.96 33.66
CA SER A 17 -68.64 -27.24 32.43
C SER A 17 -67.31 -26.50 32.59
N THR A 18 -66.27 -26.96 31.89
CA THR A 18 -64.97 -26.28 31.79
C THR A 18 -65.05 -25.18 30.72
N VAL A 19 -64.81 -23.94 31.13
CA VAL A 19 -64.58 -22.81 30.21
C VAL A 19 -63.15 -22.96 29.67
N ALA A 20 -63.01 -23.30 28.39
CA ALA A 20 -61.72 -23.36 27.72
C ALA A 20 -61.25 -21.93 27.36
N TYR A 21 -60.23 -21.43 28.05
CA TYR A 21 -59.49 -20.24 27.62
C TYR A 21 -58.53 -20.64 26.50
N ALA A 22 -58.84 -20.25 25.26
CA ALA A 22 -57.92 -20.39 24.15
C ALA A 22 -56.75 -19.39 24.30
N HIS A 23 -55.53 -19.90 24.51
CA HIS A 23 -54.31 -19.11 24.44
C HIS A 23 -53.99 -18.82 22.96
N SER A 24 -54.22 -17.60 22.48
CA SER A 24 -53.74 -17.18 21.15
C SER A 24 -52.22 -16.99 21.21
N GLN A 25 -51.45 -17.79 20.48
CA GLN A 25 -50.03 -17.51 20.28
C GLN A 25 -49.87 -16.14 19.61
N ALA A 26 -49.05 -15.27 20.21
CA ALA A 26 -48.79 -13.94 19.66
C ALA A 26 -47.93 -14.08 18.40
N GLU A 27 -48.52 -13.82 17.24
CA GLU A 27 -47.80 -13.78 15.98
C GLU A 27 -46.80 -12.62 16.00
N THR A 28 -45.54 -12.90 15.66
CA THR A 28 -44.48 -11.88 15.63
C THR A 28 -44.18 -11.46 14.20
N LEU A 29 -44.52 -10.22 13.86
CA LEU A 29 -44.22 -9.61 12.59
C LEU A 29 -42.87 -8.89 12.65
N LYS A 30 -41.95 -9.21 11.74
CA LYS A 30 -40.63 -8.57 11.65
C LYS A 30 -40.61 -7.57 10.51
N VAL A 31 -40.31 -6.31 10.80
CA VAL A 31 -40.25 -5.20 9.83
C VAL A 31 -38.89 -4.48 9.95
N GLN A 32 -38.39 -3.84 8.89
CA GLN A 32 -37.17 -3.03 8.96
C GLN A 32 -37.48 -1.53 9.05
N VAL A 33 -36.55 -0.75 9.60
CA VAL A 33 -36.66 0.72 9.60
C VAL A 33 -36.68 1.25 8.16
N GLY A 34 -37.73 2.00 7.83
CA GLY A 34 -37.97 2.58 6.49
C GLY A 34 -38.70 1.65 5.51
N ASP A 35 -38.98 0.40 5.89
CA ASP A 35 -39.78 -0.52 5.09
C ASP A 35 -41.25 -0.50 5.53
N MET A 36 -42.16 -0.70 4.55
CA MET A 36 -43.59 -0.83 4.76
C MET A 36 -44.06 -2.21 4.30
N GLN A 37 -44.61 -2.99 5.21
CA GLN A 37 -45.07 -4.35 4.95
C GLN A 37 -46.61 -4.44 5.02
N ALA A 38 -47.21 -5.00 3.98
CA ALA A 38 -48.64 -5.29 3.97
C ALA A 38 -48.90 -6.67 4.60
N VAL A 39 -49.75 -6.71 5.62
CA VAL A 39 -50.26 -7.93 6.24
C VAL A 39 -51.70 -8.14 5.78
N PRO A 40 -51.99 -9.17 4.96
CA PRO A 40 -53.36 -9.45 4.51
C PRO A 40 -54.28 -9.75 5.68
N MET A 41 -55.43 -9.07 5.76
CA MET A 41 -56.36 -9.17 6.90
C MET A 41 -57.79 -9.01 6.41
N GLN A 42 -58.73 -9.84 6.87
CA GLN A 42 -60.13 -9.70 6.49
C GLN A 42 -60.95 -9.02 7.59
N LYS A 43 -61.89 -8.16 7.18
CA LYS A 43 -62.92 -7.56 8.05
C LYS A 43 -62.34 -6.77 9.23
N LEU A 44 -61.27 -6.00 8.99
CA LEU A 44 -60.64 -5.17 10.00
C LEU A 44 -61.54 -3.96 10.35
N VAL A 45 -61.80 -3.76 11.65
CA VAL A 45 -62.69 -2.69 12.14
C VAL A 45 -61.90 -1.57 12.79
N ARG A 46 -60.90 -1.93 13.59
CA ARG A 46 -60.07 -1.00 14.34
C ARG A 46 -58.67 -1.56 14.53
N VAL A 47 -57.70 -0.65 14.62
CA VAL A 47 -56.30 -0.93 14.96
C VAL A 47 -55.87 0.01 16.07
N ALA A 48 -54.99 -0.46 16.95
CA ALA A 48 -54.26 0.38 17.89
C ALA A 48 -52.81 -0.09 17.99
N VAL A 49 -51.89 0.86 18.11
CA VAL A 49 -50.46 0.60 18.32
C VAL A 49 -50.08 1.09 19.70
N ALA A 50 -49.32 0.28 20.44
CA ALA A 50 -48.84 0.66 21.77
C ALA A 50 -47.85 1.84 21.72
N ASP A 51 -46.86 1.76 20.82
CA ASP A 51 -45.87 2.82 20.57
C ASP A 51 -45.73 3.09 19.06
N PRO A 52 -46.32 4.20 18.55
CA PRO A 52 -46.22 4.59 17.14
C PRO A 52 -44.85 5.17 16.76
N GLY A 53 -43.98 5.47 17.73
CA GLY A 53 -42.60 5.90 17.47
C GLY A 53 -41.70 4.77 16.96
N ILE A 54 -42.04 3.51 17.29
CA ILE A 54 -41.31 2.30 16.87
C ILE A 54 -41.84 1.79 15.53
N ALA A 55 -43.15 1.54 15.43
CA ALA A 55 -43.81 1.15 14.18
C ALA A 55 -45.14 1.88 14.06
N ASP A 56 -45.47 2.34 12.87
CA ASP A 56 -46.74 2.99 12.56
C ASP A 56 -47.62 2.06 11.71
N VAL A 57 -48.93 2.25 11.77
CA VAL A 57 -49.87 1.37 11.05
C VAL A 57 -50.94 2.17 10.33
N HIS A 58 -51.20 1.74 9.10
CA HIS A 58 -52.19 2.36 8.23
C HIS A 58 -53.20 1.32 7.77
N MET A 59 -54.49 1.66 7.89
CA MET A 59 -55.59 0.84 7.39
C MET A 59 -56.06 1.40 6.03
N PRO A 60 -55.90 0.67 4.92
CA PRO A 60 -56.44 1.04 3.62
C PRO A 60 -57.97 1.14 3.64
N LYS A 61 -58.54 1.94 2.73
CA LYS A 61 -60.00 2.13 2.62
C LYS A 61 -60.77 0.83 2.38
N GLN A 62 -60.13 -0.15 1.73
CA GLN A 62 -60.72 -1.46 1.40
C GLN A 62 -60.72 -2.45 2.58
N ARG A 63 -60.03 -2.14 3.69
CA ARG A 63 -60.01 -2.91 4.96
C ARG A 63 -59.66 -4.40 4.82
N ASP A 64 -58.86 -4.70 3.80
CA ASP A 64 -58.40 -6.01 3.35
C ASP A 64 -56.91 -6.28 3.66
N ALA A 65 -56.20 -5.27 4.16
CA ALA A 65 -54.82 -5.39 4.63
C ALA A 65 -54.53 -4.40 5.78
N LEU A 66 -53.48 -4.69 6.53
CA LEU A 66 -52.85 -3.77 7.47
C LEU A 66 -51.47 -3.42 6.94
N LEU A 67 -51.20 -2.14 6.72
CA LEU A 67 -49.85 -1.70 6.35
C LEU A 67 -49.09 -1.33 7.63
N VAL A 68 -47.94 -1.96 7.86
CA VAL A 68 -47.08 -1.71 9.01
C VAL A 68 -45.76 -1.10 8.53
N GLU A 69 -45.44 0.09 9.02
CA GLU A 69 -44.23 0.84 8.69
C GLU A 69 -43.27 0.83 9.88
N GLY A 70 -42.01 0.42 9.66
CA GLY A 70 -40.97 0.49 10.69
C GLY A 70 -40.35 1.89 10.77
N ARG A 71 -40.47 2.59 11.92
CA ARG A 71 -39.88 3.93 12.11
C ARG A 71 -38.59 3.94 12.92
N LYS A 72 -38.56 3.21 14.04
CA LYS A 72 -37.37 3.12 14.91
C LYS A 72 -37.13 1.67 15.35
N PRO A 73 -35.87 1.27 15.58
CA PRO A 73 -35.58 -0.06 16.10
C PRO A 73 -36.23 -0.29 17.46
N GLY A 74 -36.90 -1.43 17.65
CA GLY A 74 -37.60 -1.74 18.89
C GLY A 74 -38.71 -2.77 18.73
N ARG A 75 -39.46 -3.01 19.81
CA ARG A 75 -40.65 -3.87 19.81
C ARG A 75 -41.86 -3.06 20.22
N THR A 76 -42.94 -3.16 19.44
CA THR A 76 -44.23 -2.56 19.77
C THR A 76 -45.32 -3.60 19.58
N THR A 77 -46.46 -3.38 20.21
CA THR A 77 -47.61 -4.29 20.11
C THR A 77 -48.72 -3.62 19.33
N VAL A 78 -49.26 -4.36 18.36
CA VAL A 78 -50.43 -3.93 17.58
C VAL A 78 -51.63 -4.77 17.99
N LEU A 79 -52.73 -4.09 18.32
CA LEU A 79 -54.01 -4.68 18.66
C LEU A 79 -54.97 -4.51 17.48
N LEU A 80 -55.60 -5.60 17.06
CA LEU A 80 -56.49 -5.68 15.91
C LEU A 80 -57.88 -6.10 16.35
N TRP A 81 -58.91 -5.38 15.90
CA TRP A 81 -60.31 -5.78 16.09
C TRP A 81 -60.91 -6.18 14.74
N GLN A 82 -61.37 -7.43 14.65
CA GLN A 82 -62.03 -7.98 13.47
C GLN A 82 -63.54 -8.09 13.69
N GLN A 83 -64.32 -7.95 12.60
CA GLN A 83 -65.78 -8.03 12.67
C GLN A 83 -66.23 -9.42 13.12
N GLY A 84 -66.97 -9.50 14.23
CA GLY A 84 -67.46 -10.74 14.82
C GLY A 84 -66.58 -11.29 15.95
N GLN A 85 -65.44 -10.66 16.26
CA GLN A 85 -64.64 -10.97 17.44
C GLN A 85 -64.83 -9.91 18.52
N THR A 86 -65.09 -10.34 19.75
CA THR A 86 -65.26 -9.46 20.92
C THR A 86 -63.92 -9.10 21.59
N ALA A 87 -62.88 -9.91 21.38
CA ALA A 87 -61.53 -9.67 21.91
C ALA A 87 -60.56 -9.26 20.79
N PRO A 88 -59.62 -8.32 21.04
CA PRO A 88 -58.62 -7.94 20.06
C PRO A 88 -57.57 -9.04 19.88
N THR A 89 -57.14 -9.27 18.64
CA THR A 89 -55.96 -10.07 18.32
C THR A 89 -54.70 -9.25 18.58
N ARG A 90 -53.69 -9.85 19.24
CA ARG A 90 -52.42 -9.20 19.55
C ARG A 90 -51.33 -9.69 18.60
N ILE A 91 -50.68 -8.75 17.91
CA ILE A 91 -49.48 -9.00 17.10
C ILE A 91 -48.31 -8.24 17.71
N GLN A 92 -47.17 -8.91 17.90
CA GLN A 92 -45.93 -8.23 18.24
C GLN A 92 -45.22 -7.80 16.96
N VAL A 93 -44.90 -6.51 16.85
CA VAL A 93 -44.11 -5.98 15.75
C VAL A 93 -42.70 -5.73 16.27
N GLN A 94 -41.73 -6.44 15.69
CA GLN A 94 -40.31 -6.21 15.93
C GLN A 94 -39.73 -5.44 14.74
N VAL A 95 -39.29 -4.21 14.99
CA VAL A 95 -38.62 -3.37 14.00
C VAL A 95 -37.11 -3.49 14.20
N ASN A 96 -36.42 -4.02 13.19
CA ASN A 96 -34.97 -4.14 13.20
C ASN A 96 -34.34 -2.92 12.50
N ALA A 97 -33.18 -2.48 12.99
CA ALA A 97 -32.38 -1.48 12.31
C ALA A 97 -32.01 -1.98 10.90
N ARG A 98 -32.02 -1.07 9.92
CA ARG A 98 -31.53 -1.36 8.57
C ARG A 98 -30.00 -1.46 8.62
N ALA A 99 -29.48 -2.65 8.90
CA ALA A 99 -28.04 -2.91 8.81
C ALA A 99 -27.66 -2.91 7.32
N THR A 100 -26.92 -1.89 6.90
CA THR A 100 -26.41 -1.78 5.50
C THR A 100 -24.89 -1.90 5.43
N LEU A 101 -24.24 -2.30 6.52
CA LEU A 101 -22.82 -2.62 6.51
C LEU A 101 -22.74 -4.14 6.55
N GLU A 102 -22.37 -4.74 5.42
CA GLU A 102 -22.04 -6.15 5.38
C GLU A 102 -20.68 -6.37 6.03
N PRO A 103 -20.48 -7.52 6.74
CA PRO A 103 -19.18 -7.89 7.26
C PRO A 103 -18.14 -7.91 6.13
N ALA A 104 -16.87 -7.64 6.49
CA ALA A 104 -15.78 -7.77 5.53
C ALA A 104 -15.76 -9.19 4.93
N PRO A 105 -15.46 -9.37 3.63
CA PRO A 105 -15.45 -10.69 3.01
C PRO A 105 -14.56 -11.68 3.78
N GLY A 106 -15.12 -12.82 4.19
CA GLY A 106 -14.42 -13.84 4.99
C GLY A 106 -14.55 -13.68 6.51
N VAL A 107 -15.33 -12.70 6.97
CA VAL A 107 -15.74 -12.54 8.37
C VAL A 107 -17.14 -13.12 8.56
N ASP A 108 -17.25 -14.13 9.41
CA ASP A 108 -18.51 -14.67 9.88
C ASP A 108 -18.97 -13.90 11.11
N TRP A 109 -20.25 -13.55 11.14
CA TRP A 109 -20.86 -12.81 12.23
C TRP A 109 -22.02 -13.60 12.82
N HIS A 110 -22.00 -13.76 14.14
CA HIS A 110 -23.09 -14.37 14.89
C HIS A 110 -23.31 -13.68 16.24
N SER A 111 -24.57 -13.64 16.66
CA SER A 111 -24.99 -13.05 17.94
C SER A 111 -25.16 -14.16 18.98
N ASN A 112 -24.50 -14.03 20.14
CA ASN A 112 -24.67 -14.91 21.29
C ASN A 112 -25.16 -14.09 22.50
N GLY A 113 -26.48 -14.03 22.69
CA GLY A 113 -27.09 -13.21 23.74
C GLY A 113 -26.88 -11.72 23.48
N SER A 114 -26.28 -11.00 24.44
CA SER A 114 -25.91 -9.58 24.29
C SER A 114 -24.59 -9.35 23.55
N ARG A 115 -23.76 -10.39 23.37
CA ARG A 115 -22.44 -10.29 22.74
C ARG A 115 -22.52 -10.59 21.26
N GLN A 116 -21.90 -9.72 20.47
CA GLN A 116 -21.62 -9.97 19.06
C GLN A 116 -20.26 -10.63 18.96
N ILE A 117 -20.18 -11.81 18.33
CA ILE A 117 -18.90 -12.50 18.12
C ILE A 117 -18.60 -12.48 16.62
N LEU A 118 -17.39 -12.04 16.28
CA LEU A 118 -16.86 -12.02 14.92
C LEU A 118 -15.73 -13.03 14.82
N ASP A 119 -15.81 -13.92 13.86
CA ASP A 119 -14.79 -14.93 13.59
C ASP A 119 -14.42 -14.91 12.10
N GLY A 120 -13.21 -15.36 11.77
CA GLY A 120 -12.79 -15.51 10.38
C GLY A 120 -11.59 -14.64 9.99
N LYS A 121 -11.45 -14.41 8.69
CA LYS A 121 -10.24 -13.87 8.05
C LYS A 121 -10.55 -12.51 7.43
N ILE A 122 -9.91 -11.45 7.95
CA ILE A 122 -10.13 -10.07 7.49
C ILE A 122 -9.31 -9.81 6.24
N ALA A 123 -9.96 -9.46 5.12
CA ALA A 123 -9.28 -9.03 3.90
C ALA A 123 -9.04 -7.50 3.82
N ASP A 124 -9.83 -6.71 4.54
CA ASP A 124 -9.75 -5.24 4.56
C ASP A 124 -9.98 -4.72 5.98
N VAL A 125 -8.94 -4.09 6.55
CA VAL A 125 -8.95 -3.60 7.93
C VAL A 125 -9.87 -2.37 8.09
N ALA A 126 -9.95 -1.52 7.06
CA ALA A 126 -10.74 -0.31 7.10
C ALA A 126 -12.24 -0.65 7.12
N GLN A 127 -12.67 -1.54 6.22
CA GLN A 127 -14.07 -2.02 6.20
C GLN A 127 -14.42 -2.74 7.51
N HIS A 128 -13.53 -3.60 8.00
CA HIS A 128 -13.73 -4.32 9.27
C HIS A 128 -13.89 -3.37 10.45
N SER A 129 -13.04 -2.34 10.57
CA SER A 129 -13.14 -1.33 11.63
C SER A 129 -14.47 -0.57 11.62
N GLN A 130 -14.99 -0.25 10.43
CA GLN A 130 -16.29 0.40 10.25
C GLN A 130 -17.45 -0.52 10.62
N PHE A 131 -17.36 -1.81 10.28
CA PHE A 131 -18.35 -2.82 10.62
C PHE A 131 -18.41 -3.07 12.14
N VAL A 132 -17.25 -3.25 12.79
CA VAL A 132 -17.13 -3.36 14.25
C VAL A 132 -17.71 -2.12 14.94
N GLY A 133 -17.40 -0.92 14.43
CA GLY A 133 -17.94 0.34 14.94
C GLY A 133 -19.47 0.44 14.84
N ALA A 134 -20.07 -0.20 13.83
CA ALA A 134 -21.52 -0.22 13.62
C ALA A 134 -22.25 -1.23 14.52
N LEU A 135 -21.57 -2.28 15.01
CA LEU A 135 -22.15 -3.31 15.88
C LEU A 135 -22.43 -2.84 17.32
N GLY A 136 -21.87 -1.69 17.73
CA GLY A 136 -22.15 -1.09 19.04
C GLY A 136 -21.29 -1.65 20.19
N LYS A 137 -21.84 -1.69 21.41
CA LYS A 137 -21.10 -2.09 22.63
C LYS A 137 -21.30 -3.59 22.93
N GLU A 138 -20.18 -4.25 23.26
CA GLU A 138 -20.00 -5.71 23.47
C GLU A 138 -19.78 -6.55 22.20
N VAL A 139 -18.65 -6.27 21.52
CA VAL A 139 -18.13 -7.09 20.41
C VAL A 139 -16.91 -7.89 20.89
N ASP A 140 -16.97 -9.22 20.79
CA ASP A 140 -15.83 -10.13 20.94
C ASP A 140 -15.27 -10.41 19.54
N ASP A 141 -14.24 -9.65 19.15
CA ASP A 141 -13.61 -9.74 17.84
C ASP A 141 -12.45 -10.75 17.87
N ARG A 142 -12.65 -11.89 17.22
CA ARG A 142 -11.69 -12.99 17.09
C ARG A 142 -11.16 -13.14 15.67
N THR A 143 -11.40 -12.14 14.83
CA THR A 143 -10.98 -12.18 13.44
C THR A 143 -9.47 -12.01 13.31
N VAL A 144 -8.89 -12.68 12.32
CA VAL A 144 -7.45 -12.65 12.04
C VAL A 144 -7.21 -11.94 10.72
N LEU A 145 -6.28 -11.00 10.69
CA LEU A 145 -5.86 -10.33 9.47
C LEU A 145 -5.34 -11.35 8.46
N ASN A 146 -6.06 -11.52 7.36
CA ASN A 146 -5.64 -12.31 6.21
C ASN A 146 -4.77 -11.44 5.30
N THR A 147 -3.71 -10.86 5.87
CA THR A 147 -2.60 -10.23 5.16
C THR A 147 -1.69 -11.28 4.54
N GLY A 148 -2.29 -12.31 3.93
CA GLY A 148 -1.61 -13.28 3.08
C GLY A 148 -1.24 -12.59 1.79
N GLY A 149 -0.06 -11.97 1.76
CA GLY A 149 0.43 -11.28 0.58
C GLY A 149 1.91 -11.03 0.72
N THR A 150 2.62 -11.28 -0.37
CA THR A 150 4.04 -11.03 -0.47
C THR A 150 4.23 -9.79 -1.34
N VAL A 151 5.08 -8.87 -0.89
CA VAL A 151 5.40 -7.65 -1.62
C VAL A 151 6.87 -7.73 -2.02
N GLN A 152 7.14 -7.61 -3.31
CA GLN A 152 8.46 -7.32 -3.84
C GLN A 152 8.63 -5.80 -3.88
N VAL A 153 9.79 -5.30 -3.50
CA VAL A 153 10.11 -3.88 -3.53
C VAL A 153 11.36 -3.70 -4.37
N ASP A 154 11.22 -2.93 -5.46
CA ASP A 154 12.32 -2.55 -6.34
C ASP A 154 12.74 -1.13 -6.04
N ILE A 155 14.05 -0.91 -5.89
CA ILE A 155 14.62 0.40 -5.57
C ILE A 155 15.64 0.76 -6.63
N ARG A 156 15.66 2.03 -7.02
CA ARG A 156 16.67 2.59 -7.92
C ARG A 156 17.34 3.77 -7.25
N VAL A 157 18.65 3.68 -7.08
CA VAL A 157 19.50 4.76 -6.60
C VAL A 157 20.27 5.28 -7.80
N VAL A 158 20.02 6.53 -8.17
CA VAL A 158 20.49 7.06 -9.45
C VAL A 158 21.14 8.42 -9.27
N GLU A 159 22.32 8.58 -9.86
CA GLU A 159 23.07 9.84 -9.86
C GLU A 159 23.14 10.40 -11.29
N PHE A 160 23.00 11.71 -11.44
CA PHE A 160 23.10 12.38 -12.73
C PHE A 160 23.84 13.71 -12.63
N SER A 161 24.61 14.02 -13.69
CA SER A 161 25.36 15.28 -13.79
C SER A 161 24.53 16.32 -14.51
N ARG A 162 24.20 17.43 -13.83
CA ARG A 162 23.47 18.55 -14.46
C ARG A 162 24.27 19.19 -15.59
N ASN A 163 25.60 19.17 -15.54
CA ASN A 163 26.43 19.75 -16.59
C ASN A 163 26.26 18.98 -17.91
N THR A 164 26.22 17.65 -17.86
CA THR A 164 26.06 16.80 -19.04
C THR A 164 24.65 16.94 -19.62
N LEU A 165 23.63 17.04 -18.76
CA LEU A 165 22.24 17.29 -19.18
C LEU A 165 22.06 18.69 -19.81
N ALA A 166 22.68 19.72 -19.23
CA ALA A 166 22.63 21.08 -19.76
C ALA A 166 23.34 21.21 -21.11
N GLN A 167 24.46 20.51 -21.30
CA GLN A 167 25.15 20.43 -22.60
C GLN A 167 24.31 19.70 -23.65
N ALA A 168 23.51 18.71 -23.25
CA ALA A 168 22.54 18.02 -24.10
C ALA A 168 21.26 18.85 -24.38
N GLY A 169 21.11 20.04 -23.77
CA GLY A 169 19.93 20.90 -23.93
C GLY A 169 18.71 20.48 -23.10
N LEU A 170 18.89 19.58 -22.12
CA LEU A 170 17.81 19.07 -21.26
C LEU A 170 17.75 19.88 -19.96
N ASN A 171 16.65 20.60 -19.75
CA ASN A 171 16.39 21.33 -18.50
C ASN A 171 15.19 20.71 -17.77
N LEU A 172 15.43 19.81 -16.81
CA LEU A 172 14.40 19.19 -15.98
C LEU A 172 13.95 20.16 -14.88
N LEU A 173 12.75 20.71 -15.04
CA LEU A 173 12.07 21.49 -14.01
C LEU A 173 11.15 20.57 -13.21
N VAL A 174 11.44 20.43 -11.91
CA VAL A 174 10.56 19.77 -10.93
C VAL A 174 9.71 20.85 -10.28
N LYS A 175 8.41 20.91 -10.60
CA LYS A 175 7.44 21.76 -9.89
C LYS A 175 6.68 20.92 -8.86
N HIS A 176 6.68 21.38 -7.62
CA HIS A 176 5.93 20.76 -6.51
C HIS A 176 4.60 21.48 -6.34
N ASN A 177 3.48 20.79 -6.58
CA ASN A 177 2.14 21.34 -6.33
C ASN A 177 1.30 20.36 -5.52
N GLY A 178 1.48 20.38 -4.20
CA GLY A 178 0.61 19.81 -3.15
C GLY A 178 0.34 18.29 -3.13
N SER A 179 0.40 17.60 -4.27
CA SER A 179 0.06 16.17 -4.41
C SER A 179 0.68 15.53 -5.65
N ALA A 180 1.43 16.25 -6.48
CA ALA A 180 2.13 15.68 -7.64
C ALA A 180 3.45 16.40 -7.97
N PHE A 181 4.43 15.63 -8.45
CA PHE A 181 5.63 16.13 -9.10
C PHE A 181 5.37 16.20 -10.60
N THR A 182 5.50 17.39 -11.20
CA THR A 182 5.46 17.55 -12.66
C THR A 182 6.87 17.80 -13.17
N PHE A 183 7.33 16.97 -14.12
CA PHE A 183 8.58 17.13 -14.84
C PHE A 183 8.31 17.89 -16.15
N GLY A 184 8.94 19.04 -16.34
CA GLY A 184 8.82 19.81 -17.58
C GLY A 184 10.18 20.11 -18.19
N SER A 185 10.29 19.99 -19.51
CA SER A 185 11.42 20.50 -20.30
C SER A 185 11.08 21.91 -20.79
N LEU A 186 11.85 22.92 -20.36
CA LEU A 186 11.79 24.26 -20.94
C LEU A 186 13.04 24.46 -21.80
N VAL A 187 12.87 24.35 -23.12
CA VAL A 187 13.81 24.95 -24.08
C VAL A 187 13.16 26.25 -24.57
N PRO A 188 13.56 27.43 -24.06
CA PRO A 188 13.03 28.70 -24.54
C PRO A 188 13.37 28.87 -26.03
N GLY A 189 12.37 28.89 -26.90
CA GLY A 189 12.54 29.18 -28.33
C GLY A 189 12.86 28.00 -29.26
N ALA A 190 12.85 26.74 -28.79
CA ALA A 190 13.08 25.60 -29.69
C ALA A 190 11.85 25.23 -30.51
N THR A 191 11.79 25.78 -31.72
CA THR A 191 11.16 25.12 -32.89
C THR A 191 12.21 24.39 -33.74
N ASP A 192 13.41 24.18 -33.19
CA ASP A 192 14.54 23.66 -33.95
C ASP A 192 14.55 22.12 -33.95
N LEU A 193 14.19 21.57 -35.10
CA LEU A 193 14.14 20.14 -35.44
C LEU A 193 15.53 19.56 -35.75
N ALA A 194 16.61 20.33 -35.59
CA ALA A 194 17.95 19.92 -36.00
C ALA A 194 18.64 18.92 -35.05
N ASN A 195 18.15 18.73 -33.82
CA ASN A 195 18.72 17.76 -32.89
C ASN A 195 17.75 16.56 -32.71
N PRO A 196 18.03 15.39 -33.32
CA PRO A 196 17.13 14.24 -33.28
C PRO A 196 16.92 13.72 -31.84
N ILE A 197 17.89 13.91 -30.95
CA ILE A 197 17.82 13.52 -29.54
C ILE A 197 16.85 14.43 -28.77
N ALA A 198 16.91 15.75 -29.00
CA ALA A 198 15.98 16.71 -28.39
C ALA A 198 14.55 16.54 -28.91
N SER A 199 14.40 16.19 -30.18
CA SER A 199 13.09 15.93 -30.82
C SER A 199 12.40 14.67 -30.28
N ALA A 200 13.16 13.59 -30.04
CA ALA A 200 12.66 12.37 -29.44
C ALA A 200 12.25 12.58 -27.96
N PHE A 201 13.07 13.31 -27.20
CA PHE A 201 12.76 13.61 -25.80
C PHE A 201 11.55 14.56 -25.67
N ASN A 202 11.36 15.53 -26.56
CA ASN A 202 10.18 16.41 -26.56
C ASN A 202 8.88 15.65 -26.88
N LEU A 203 8.93 14.62 -27.73
CA LEU A 203 7.78 13.75 -28.01
C LEU A 203 7.45 12.82 -26.82
N PHE A 204 8.46 12.38 -26.07
CA PHE A 204 8.31 11.51 -24.90
C PHE A 204 7.94 12.28 -23.63
N ALA A 205 8.59 13.41 -23.34
CA ALA A 205 8.30 14.28 -22.19
C ALA A 205 6.89 14.88 -22.24
N ARG A 206 6.30 15.06 -23.44
CA ARG A 206 4.87 15.43 -23.59
C ARG A 206 3.90 14.33 -23.17
N ARG A 207 4.40 13.09 -23.00
CA ARG A 207 3.64 11.90 -22.57
C ARG A 207 3.82 11.57 -21.08
N ILE A 208 4.83 12.11 -20.41
CA ILE A 208 5.06 11.99 -18.96
C ILE A 208 4.07 12.89 -18.22
N THR A 209 2.79 12.52 -18.25
CA THR A 209 1.72 13.18 -17.49
C THR A 209 1.29 12.37 -16.27
N SER A 210 1.86 11.18 -16.05
CA SER A 210 1.52 10.26 -14.95
C SER A 210 2.77 9.64 -14.30
N ALA A 211 2.69 9.33 -13.00
CA ALA A 211 3.75 8.70 -12.19
C ALA A 211 4.27 7.35 -12.74
N TRP A 212 3.54 6.74 -13.67
CA TRP A 212 3.82 5.45 -14.29
C TRP A 212 4.99 5.48 -15.30
N ASP A 213 5.47 6.66 -15.69
CA ASP A 213 6.40 6.85 -16.82
C ASP A 213 7.82 7.27 -16.41
N ILE A 214 8.08 7.42 -15.10
CA ILE A 214 9.37 7.90 -14.57
C ILE A 214 10.48 6.86 -14.79
N THR A 215 10.19 5.58 -14.58
CA THR A 215 11.14 4.48 -14.77
C THR A 215 11.53 4.29 -16.25
N GLY A 216 10.62 4.56 -17.18
CA GLY A 216 10.87 4.53 -18.63
C GLY A 216 11.67 5.71 -19.14
N ALA A 217 11.46 6.91 -18.57
CA ALA A 217 12.32 8.06 -18.85
C ALA A 217 13.76 7.79 -18.40
N LEU A 218 13.94 7.17 -17.22
CA LEU A 218 15.25 6.93 -16.61
C LEU A 218 16.12 5.98 -17.44
N SER A 219 15.54 4.89 -17.95
CA SER A 219 16.26 3.91 -18.77
C SER A 219 16.72 4.50 -20.12
N LEU A 220 15.98 5.46 -20.68
CA LEU A 220 16.41 6.18 -21.88
C LEU A 220 17.59 7.13 -21.60
N LEU A 221 17.61 7.81 -20.45
CA LEU A 221 18.75 8.65 -20.06
C LEU A 221 19.99 7.81 -19.75
N GLU A 222 19.80 6.64 -19.14
CA GLU A 222 20.87 5.65 -18.90
C GLU A 222 21.49 5.19 -20.22
N SER A 223 20.68 4.79 -21.21
CA SER A 223 21.18 4.36 -22.53
C SER A 223 21.99 5.41 -23.29
N ASN A 224 21.84 6.70 -22.96
CA ASN A 224 22.58 7.80 -23.57
C ASN A 224 23.72 8.32 -22.67
N GLY A 225 24.01 7.65 -21.55
CA GLY A 225 25.14 7.96 -20.66
C GLY A 225 24.99 9.22 -19.80
N TYR A 226 23.76 9.76 -19.69
CA TYR A 226 23.51 10.97 -18.89
C TYR A 226 23.21 10.68 -17.41
N VAL A 227 23.00 9.41 -17.10
CA VAL A 227 22.55 8.91 -15.81
C VAL A 227 23.41 7.71 -15.44
N GLN A 228 23.91 7.71 -14.20
CA GLN A 228 24.64 6.61 -13.61
C GLN A 228 23.75 5.93 -12.57
N VAL A 229 23.38 4.66 -12.82
CA VAL A 229 22.67 3.85 -11.84
C VAL A 229 23.67 3.35 -10.82
N LEU A 230 23.54 3.80 -9.57
CA LEU A 230 24.43 3.40 -8.48
C LEU A 230 24.04 2.04 -7.92
N ALA A 231 22.74 1.75 -7.86
CA ALA A 231 22.22 0.47 -7.37
C ALA A 231 20.77 0.23 -7.80
N GLU A 232 20.44 -1.03 -8.10
CA GLU A 232 19.06 -1.51 -8.31
C GLU A 232 18.76 -2.76 -7.46
N PRO A 233 18.66 -2.65 -6.12
CA PRO A 233 18.31 -3.79 -5.29
C PRO A 233 16.81 -4.10 -5.36
N SER A 234 16.48 -5.40 -5.28
CA SER A 234 15.12 -5.90 -5.14
C SER A 234 15.03 -6.84 -3.95
N LEU A 235 13.98 -6.71 -3.14
CA LEU A 235 13.76 -7.55 -1.97
C LEU A 235 12.29 -7.88 -1.79
N VAL A 236 12.02 -9.11 -1.36
CA VAL A 236 10.69 -9.66 -1.19
C VAL A 236 10.40 -9.88 0.30
N ALA A 237 9.26 -9.42 0.79
CA ALA A 237 8.84 -9.56 2.18
C ALA A 237 7.35 -9.88 2.31
N LEU A 238 6.98 -10.58 3.39
CA LEU A 238 5.58 -10.77 3.75
C LEU A 238 5.00 -9.47 4.29
N SER A 239 3.72 -9.20 4.01
CA SER A 239 3.01 -8.07 4.62
C SER A 239 3.10 -8.10 6.15
N GLY A 240 3.52 -6.99 6.75
CA GLY A 240 3.74 -6.79 8.18
C GLY A 240 5.07 -7.34 8.70
N GLN A 241 5.94 -7.90 7.85
CA GLN A 241 7.24 -8.44 8.24
C GLN A 241 8.39 -7.63 7.67
N THR A 242 9.41 -7.41 8.49
CA THR A 242 10.62 -6.72 8.06
C THR A 242 11.57 -7.70 7.37
N ALA A 243 12.08 -7.33 6.21
CA ALA A 243 13.15 -8.04 5.52
C ALA A 243 14.37 -7.13 5.36
N THR A 244 15.56 -7.73 5.42
CA THR A 244 16.83 -7.03 5.23
C THR A 244 17.68 -7.75 4.19
N PHE A 245 18.42 -6.96 3.41
CA PHE A 245 19.36 -7.41 2.40
C PHE A 245 20.64 -6.58 2.50
N LEU A 246 21.78 -7.24 2.34
CA LEU A 246 23.08 -6.60 2.24
C LEU A 246 23.91 -7.35 1.21
N ALA A 247 24.35 -6.64 0.18
CA ALA A 247 25.33 -7.10 -0.79
C ALA A 247 26.55 -6.17 -0.74
N GLY A 248 27.66 -6.66 -0.20
CA GLY A 248 28.83 -5.83 0.03
C GLY A 248 29.92 -6.54 0.83
N GLY A 249 30.71 -5.76 1.56
CA GLY A 249 31.83 -6.26 2.36
C GLY A 249 31.96 -5.54 3.70
N GLU A 250 33.01 -5.90 4.44
CA GLU A 250 33.36 -5.27 5.71
C GLU A 250 34.75 -4.65 5.60
N LEU A 251 34.86 -3.36 5.93
CA LEU A 251 36.11 -2.62 5.98
C LEU A 251 36.70 -2.71 7.40
N PRO A 252 37.90 -3.30 7.57
CA PRO A 252 38.60 -3.28 8.85
C PRO A 252 39.24 -1.92 9.09
N ILE A 253 38.81 -1.22 10.13
CA ILE A 253 39.34 0.08 10.55
C ILE A 253 40.23 -0.13 11.78
N PRO A 254 41.55 0.15 11.72
CA PRO A 254 42.42 0.07 12.87
C PRO A 254 42.14 1.22 13.84
N VAL A 255 41.79 0.89 15.08
CA VAL A 255 41.53 1.85 16.17
C VAL A 255 42.61 1.68 17.24
N ALA A 256 43.31 2.77 17.54
CA ALA A 256 44.31 2.76 18.62
C ALA A 256 43.63 2.68 19.99
N GLN A 257 44.09 1.76 20.84
CA GLN A 257 43.66 1.64 22.23
C GLN A 257 44.77 2.11 23.19
N THR A 258 44.44 2.18 24.49
CA THR A 258 45.39 2.51 25.56
C THR A 258 46.57 1.53 25.56
N LEU A 259 47.76 2.00 25.93
CA LEU A 259 49.02 1.22 25.92
C LEU A 259 49.54 0.80 24.53
N GLY A 260 49.04 1.40 23.44
CA GLY A 260 49.60 1.17 22.10
C GLY A 260 49.16 -0.13 21.42
N SER A 261 48.14 -0.82 21.95
CA SER A 261 47.47 -1.90 21.24
C SER A 261 46.56 -1.35 20.13
N VAL A 262 46.43 -2.10 19.04
CA VAL A 262 45.53 -1.77 17.91
C VAL A 262 44.38 -2.76 17.90
N SER A 263 43.16 -2.25 17.88
CA SER A 263 41.93 -3.04 17.70
C SER A 263 41.38 -2.83 16.30
N ILE A 264 40.59 -3.78 15.81
CA ILE A 264 39.98 -3.73 14.48
C ILE A 264 38.47 -3.55 14.66
N GLU A 265 37.95 -2.44 14.14
CA GLU A 265 36.51 -2.18 14.03
C GLU A 265 36.05 -2.51 12.60
N TRP A 266 35.06 -3.40 12.47
CA TRP A 266 34.52 -3.79 11.17
C TRP A 266 33.35 -2.90 10.77
N LYS A 267 33.49 -2.17 9.66
CA LYS A 267 32.44 -1.32 9.10
C LYS A 267 31.89 -1.90 7.80
N LYS A 268 30.61 -2.24 7.79
CA LYS A 268 29.92 -2.73 6.59
C LYS A 268 29.83 -1.64 5.52
N PHE A 269 30.00 -2.03 4.26
CA PHE A 269 29.75 -1.20 3.09
C PHE A 269 29.16 -2.04 1.95
N GLY A 270 28.65 -1.40 0.90
CA GLY A 270 27.93 -2.00 -0.21
C GLY A 270 26.48 -1.53 -0.28
N ILE A 271 25.62 -2.35 -0.88
CA ILE A 271 24.19 -2.08 -1.08
C ILE A 271 23.39 -2.75 0.03
N GLY A 272 22.77 -1.95 0.89
CA GLY A 272 21.89 -2.37 1.96
C GLY A 272 20.44 -1.97 1.68
N LEU A 273 19.50 -2.84 2.03
CA LEU A 273 18.08 -2.55 1.94
C LEU A 273 17.34 -3.16 3.13
N ALA A 274 16.62 -2.34 3.89
CA ALA A 274 15.61 -2.80 4.84
C ALA A 274 14.22 -2.32 4.40
N ILE A 275 13.26 -3.25 4.37
CA ILE A 275 11.85 -2.97 4.04
C ILE A 275 10.91 -3.56 5.07
N SER A 276 9.79 -2.90 5.28
CA SER A 276 8.64 -3.42 6.02
C SER A 276 7.36 -3.00 5.29
N PRO A 277 6.86 -3.84 4.36
CA PRO A 277 5.63 -3.55 3.63
C PRO A 277 4.41 -3.96 4.45
N THR A 278 3.32 -3.20 4.36
CA THR A 278 2.02 -3.50 4.93
C THR A 278 0.95 -3.26 3.87
N ILE A 279 0.27 -4.33 3.46
CA ILE A 279 -0.86 -4.23 2.52
C ILE A 279 -2.06 -3.69 3.30
N ILE A 280 -2.54 -2.50 2.93
CA ILE A 280 -3.70 -1.86 3.57
C ILE A 280 -4.99 -2.41 2.96
N ASN A 281 -5.05 -2.42 1.63
CA ASN A 281 -6.16 -2.94 0.83
C ASN A 281 -5.65 -3.40 -0.54
N LYS A 282 -6.55 -3.78 -1.46
CA LYS A 282 -6.21 -4.28 -2.80
C LYS A 282 -5.46 -3.27 -3.69
N GLN A 283 -5.45 -1.97 -3.36
CA GLN A 283 -4.83 -0.92 -4.19
C GLN A 283 -3.78 -0.08 -3.46
N ARG A 284 -3.48 -0.35 -2.18
CA ARG A 284 -2.56 0.47 -1.38
C ARG A 284 -1.67 -0.36 -0.47
N ILE A 285 -0.39 0.00 -0.48
CA ILE A 285 0.69 -0.60 0.28
C ILE A 285 1.37 0.52 1.06
N ALA A 286 1.36 0.44 2.39
CA ALA A 286 2.25 1.23 3.22
C ALA A 286 3.62 0.55 3.26
N LEU A 287 4.67 1.29 2.94
CA LEU A 287 6.02 0.77 2.86
C LEU A 287 6.95 1.62 3.72
N LYS A 288 7.51 1.04 4.78
CA LYS A 288 8.70 1.58 5.43
C LYS A 288 9.94 1.07 4.71
N VAL A 289 10.80 1.97 4.26
CA VAL A 289 11.97 1.64 3.43
C VAL A 289 13.21 2.40 3.89
N ALA A 290 14.33 1.70 3.95
CA ALA A 290 15.64 2.26 4.28
C ALA A 290 16.72 1.69 3.35
N PRO A 291 16.86 2.24 2.12
CA PRO A 291 17.92 1.84 1.22
C PRO A 291 19.22 2.58 1.56
N GLU A 292 20.32 1.87 1.36
CA GLU A 292 21.68 2.34 1.54
C GLU A 292 22.56 1.87 0.38
N ALA A 293 23.31 2.79 -0.21
CA ALA A 293 24.38 2.47 -1.15
C ALA A 293 25.67 3.09 -0.62
N SER A 294 26.69 2.26 -0.41
CA SER A 294 27.97 2.70 0.12
C SER A 294 29.14 2.09 -0.63
N GLU A 295 30.17 2.91 -0.85
CA GLU A 295 31.37 2.58 -1.62
C GLU A 295 32.63 3.07 -0.89
N LEU A 296 33.75 2.40 -1.15
CA LEU A 296 35.05 2.80 -0.63
C LEU A 296 35.65 3.88 -1.53
N ASP A 297 36.04 5.01 -0.95
CA ASP A 297 36.72 6.10 -1.64
C ASP A 297 38.18 6.18 -1.19
N TYR A 298 39.07 5.72 -2.07
CA TYR A 298 40.52 5.73 -1.88
C TYR A 298 41.15 7.10 -2.16
N ASN A 299 40.48 8.00 -2.87
CA ASN A 299 40.98 9.36 -3.12
C ASN A 299 40.90 10.22 -1.85
N ARG A 300 40.00 9.87 -0.93
CA ARG A 300 39.84 10.48 0.40
C ARG A 300 40.42 9.61 1.53
N ALA A 301 41.37 8.72 1.23
CA ALA A 301 42.00 7.87 2.23
C ALA A 301 42.92 8.65 3.17
N ILE A 302 42.98 8.21 4.43
CA ILE A 302 43.99 8.68 5.39
C ILE A 302 45.12 7.65 5.50
N LEU A 303 46.34 8.13 5.71
CA LEU A 303 47.52 7.28 5.93
C LEU A 303 47.75 7.15 7.44
N LEU A 304 47.61 5.93 7.97
CA LEU A 304 47.93 5.60 9.35
C LEU A 304 49.07 4.57 9.37
N ASN A 305 50.24 4.97 9.87
CA ASN A 305 51.44 4.12 9.96
C ASN A 305 51.81 3.40 8.64
N GLY A 306 51.60 4.06 7.50
CA GLY A 306 51.87 3.50 6.16
C GLY A 306 50.72 2.69 5.54
N THR A 307 49.62 2.49 6.26
CA THR A 307 48.40 1.84 5.75
C THR A 307 47.39 2.89 5.32
N ALA A 308 46.91 2.80 4.08
CA ALA A 308 45.82 3.65 3.57
C ALA A 308 44.47 3.11 4.04
N VAL A 309 43.75 3.91 4.84
CA VAL A 309 42.37 3.62 5.26
C VAL A 309 41.43 4.44 4.38
N PRO A 310 40.65 3.82 3.48
CA PRO A 310 39.74 4.54 2.60
C PRO A 310 38.58 5.16 3.36
N SER A 311 38.03 6.25 2.82
CA SER A 311 36.77 6.79 3.30
C SER A 311 35.60 5.92 2.82
N VAL A 312 34.47 5.96 3.51
CA VAL A 312 33.24 5.31 3.06
C VAL A 312 32.24 6.39 2.69
N VAL A 313 31.87 6.45 1.41
CA VAL A 313 30.83 7.35 0.92
C VAL A 313 29.51 6.61 1.00
N THR A 314 28.56 7.11 1.80
CA THR A 314 27.27 6.46 2.02
C THR A 314 26.13 7.36 1.56
N ARG A 315 25.21 6.78 0.78
CA ARG A 315 23.95 7.37 0.34
C ARG A 315 22.82 6.58 0.97
N ARG A 316 22.02 7.20 1.84
CA ARG A 316 20.95 6.52 2.59
C ARG A 316 19.71 7.41 2.70
N ALA A 317 18.54 6.80 2.67
CA ALA A 317 17.28 7.42 3.07
C ALA A 317 16.54 6.50 4.04
N GLU A 318 15.71 7.02 4.93
CA GLU A 318 14.75 6.24 5.70
C GLU A 318 13.41 6.99 5.69
N THR A 319 12.36 6.35 5.18
CA THR A 319 11.04 6.97 5.09
C THR A 319 9.93 5.92 5.10
N THR A 320 8.70 6.40 5.26
CA THR A 320 7.48 5.62 5.09
C THR A 320 6.64 6.28 4.00
N VAL A 321 6.23 5.50 3.00
CA VAL A 321 5.41 5.96 1.87
C VAL A 321 4.21 5.05 1.66
N GLU A 322 3.15 5.60 1.08
CA GLU A 322 1.96 4.83 0.66
C GLU A 322 1.88 4.84 -0.86
N LEU A 323 1.82 3.65 -1.45
CA LEU A 323 1.90 3.44 -2.90
C LEU A 323 0.92 2.37 -3.36
N GLY A 324 0.41 2.50 -4.58
CA GLY A 324 -0.28 1.41 -5.27
C GLY A 324 0.67 0.34 -5.79
N ASP A 325 0.11 -0.81 -6.16
CA ASP A 325 0.85 -1.88 -6.83
C ASP A 325 1.42 -1.40 -8.17
N GLY A 326 2.75 -1.43 -8.31
CA GLY A 326 3.50 -0.93 -9.45
C GLY A 326 3.68 0.59 -9.53
N GLU A 327 3.23 1.36 -8.53
CA GLU A 327 3.44 2.81 -8.52
C GLU A 327 4.83 3.17 -7.99
N SER A 328 5.56 3.99 -8.76
CA SER A 328 6.88 4.49 -8.34
C SER A 328 6.78 5.81 -7.59
N PHE A 329 7.60 5.98 -6.55
CA PHE A 329 7.72 7.24 -5.82
C PHE A 329 9.17 7.63 -5.56
N VAL A 330 9.46 8.92 -5.69
CA VAL A 330 10.75 9.48 -5.32
C VAL A 330 10.75 9.73 -3.81
N ILE A 331 11.58 8.96 -3.10
CA ILE A 331 11.66 9.00 -1.63
C ILE A 331 12.82 9.86 -1.10
N GLY A 332 13.73 10.26 -1.98
CA GLY A 332 14.87 11.08 -1.62
C GLY A 332 15.50 11.75 -2.83
N GLY A 333 16.01 12.96 -2.62
CA GLY A 333 16.74 13.73 -3.61
C GLY A 333 17.82 14.60 -2.95
N LEU A 334 19.01 14.64 -3.52
CA LEU A 334 20.09 15.54 -3.08
C LEU A 334 20.72 16.21 -4.29
N VAL A 335 20.87 17.53 -4.22
CA VAL A 335 21.64 18.31 -5.20
C VAL A 335 22.96 18.70 -4.56
N SER A 336 24.05 18.16 -5.09
CA SER A 336 25.41 18.51 -4.69
C SER A 336 26.03 19.42 -5.75
N ARG A 337 26.63 20.53 -5.31
CA ARG A 337 27.35 21.47 -6.17
C ARG A 337 28.77 21.63 -5.64
N ASN A 338 29.74 21.30 -6.48
CA ASN A 338 31.14 21.58 -6.24
C ASN A 338 31.61 22.67 -7.23
N LEU A 339 32.19 23.74 -6.70
CA LEU A 339 32.75 24.84 -7.49
C LEU A 339 34.22 24.99 -7.12
N ARG A 340 35.10 24.69 -8.07
CA ARG A 340 36.54 24.84 -7.94
C ARG A 340 37.00 25.94 -8.87
N LYS A 341 37.47 27.04 -8.29
CA LYS A 341 38.03 28.17 -9.03
C LYS A 341 39.53 28.22 -8.79
N ASN A 342 40.31 27.90 -9.82
CA ASN A 342 41.75 28.07 -9.80
C ASN A 342 42.14 29.34 -10.54
N ILE A 343 42.94 30.20 -9.91
CA ILE A 343 43.40 31.46 -10.51
C ILE A 343 44.92 31.46 -10.46
N ASP A 344 45.55 31.14 -11.59
CA ASP A 344 46.98 31.27 -11.77
C ASP A 344 47.26 32.67 -12.32
N LYS A 345 47.96 33.52 -11.56
CA LYS A 345 48.29 34.89 -12.01
C LYS A 345 49.77 35.20 -11.83
N VAL A 346 50.30 36.01 -12.75
CA VAL A 346 51.64 36.60 -12.59
C VAL A 346 51.56 37.70 -11.52
N PRO A 347 52.35 37.66 -10.44
CA PRO A 347 52.35 38.69 -9.40
C PRO A 347 52.59 40.09 -9.99
N GLY A 348 51.83 41.09 -9.54
CA GLY A 348 51.88 42.47 -10.05
C GLY A 348 51.10 42.66 -11.36
N LEU A 349 51.51 42.00 -12.45
CA LEU A 349 50.90 42.16 -13.78
C LEU A 349 49.46 41.64 -13.86
N GLY A 350 49.13 40.58 -13.10
CA GLY A 350 47.78 40.00 -13.07
C GLY A 350 46.73 40.86 -12.36
N ASP A 351 47.16 41.87 -11.59
CA ASP A 351 46.29 42.76 -10.83
C ASP A 351 46.02 44.11 -11.53
N LEU A 352 46.63 44.36 -12.71
CA LEU A 352 46.40 45.57 -13.49
C LEU A 352 44.95 45.63 -14.00
N PRO A 353 44.26 46.78 -13.86
CA PRO A 353 42.96 46.97 -14.49
C PRO A 353 43.10 46.88 -16.01
N ILE A 354 42.12 46.25 -16.68
CA ILE A 354 42.06 46.04 -18.13
C ILE A 354 43.12 45.05 -18.66
N LEU A 355 44.40 45.27 -18.35
CA LEU A 355 45.53 44.48 -18.88
C LEU A 355 45.79 43.17 -18.11
N GLY A 356 45.38 43.07 -16.84
CA GLY A 356 45.65 41.90 -16.00
C GLY A 356 44.98 40.61 -16.48
N ALA A 357 43.98 40.69 -17.38
CA ALA A 357 43.34 39.53 -17.99
C ALA A 357 44.29 38.70 -18.88
N PHE A 358 45.32 39.31 -19.47
CA PHE A 358 46.32 38.61 -20.29
C PHE A 358 47.41 37.92 -19.43
N PHE A 359 47.51 38.28 -18.15
CA PHE A 359 48.52 37.79 -17.21
C PHE A 359 47.94 36.90 -16.10
N LYS A 360 46.69 36.45 -16.27
CA LYS A 360 46.04 35.48 -15.39
C LYS A 360 45.30 34.42 -16.21
N ARG A 361 45.37 33.17 -15.75
CA ARG A 361 44.54 32.06 -16.19
C ARG A 361 43.52 31.80 -15.09
N VAL A 362 42.25 31.84 -15.45
CA VAL A 362 41.14 31.47 -14.56
C VAL A 362 40.60 30.15 -15.09
N GLU A 363 40.68 29.12 -14.27
CA GLU A 363 40.05 27.83 -14.51
C GLU A 363 38.89 27.69 -13.55
N ASP A 364 37.67 27.77 -14.09
CA ASP A 364 36.43 27.60 -13.35
C ASP A 364 35.89 26.19 -13.64
N GLU A 365 36.04 25.28 -12.69
CA GLU A 365 35.49 23.92 -12.74
C GLU A 365 34.23 23.86 -11.87
N ARG A 366 33.11 23.45 -12.48
CA ARG A 366 31.82 23.33 -11.80
C ARG A 366 31.28 21.94 -12.01
N GLU A 367 30.92 21.28 -10.91
CA GLU A 367 30.40 19.92 -10.91
C GLU A 367 29.09 19.88 -10.09
N ASP A 368 27.97 19.81 -10.79
CA ASP A 368 26.63 19.70 -10.21
C ASP A 368 26.16 18.23 -10.33
N ARG A 369 26.09 17.49 -9.21
CA ARG A 369 25.56 16.11 -9.12
C ARG A 369 24.18 16.09 -8.48
N GLU A 370 23.28 15.28 -9.00
CA GLU A 370 21.97 15.05 -8.38
C GLU A 370 21.77 13.56 -8.11
N LEU A 371 21.38 13.24 -6.89
CA LEU A 371 21.01 11.90 -6.46
C LEU A 371 19.49 11.81 -6.37
N MET A 372 18.90 10.74 -6.89
CA MET A 372 17.48 10.41 -6.76
C MET A 372 17.32 8.96 -6.30
N ILE A 373 16.45 8.74 -5.33
CA ILE A 373 16.07 7.40 -4.86
C ILE A 373 14.60 7.17 -5.17
N VAL A 374 14.33 6.15 -5.97
CA VAL A 374 12.98 5.75 -6.40
C VAL A 374 12.64 4.39 -5.79
N VAL A 375 11.42 4.22 -5.32
CA VAL A 375 10.90 2.95 -4.83
C VAL A 375 9.64 2.56 -5.59
N THR A 376 9.48 1.28 -5.90
CA THR A 376 8.31 0.72 -6.59
C THR A 376 7.94 -0.62 -5.94
N PRO A 377 6.79 -0.73 -5.27
CA PRO A 377 6.32 -1.99 -4.69
C PRO A 377 5.47 -2.78 -5.69
N HIS A 378 5.54 -4.10 -5.61
CA HIS A 378 4.77 -5.04 -6.41
C HIS A 378 4.18 -6.13 -5.51
N ILE A 379 2.87 -6.39 -5.62
CA ILE A 379 2.24 -7.54 -4.97
C ILE A 379 2.55 -8.78 -5.80
N VAL A 380 3.32 -9.72 -5.26
CA VAL A 380 3.78 -10.91 -5.97
C VAL A 380 3.21 -12.17 -5.34
N SER A 381 3.03 -13.20 -6.18
CA SER A 381 2.61 -14.53 -5.76
C SER A 381 3.73 -15.54 -5.99
N PRO A 382 3.93 -16.52 -5.08
CA PRO A 382 4.89 -17.59 -5.30
C PRO A 382 4.59 -18.37 -6.58
N MET A 383 5.63 -18.76 -7.31
CA MET A 383 5.47 -19.58 -8.51
C MET A 383 5.10 -21.02 -8.12
N ALA A 384 4.16 -21.61 -8.87
CA ALA A 384 3.85 -23.03 -8.72
C ALA A 384 5.07 -23.89 -9.08
N LYS A 385 5.25 -25.03 -8.41
CA LYS A 385 6.40 -25.95 -8.58
C LYS A 385 6.73 -26.32 -10.03
N ASN A 386 5.72 -26.33 -10.91
CA ASN A 386 5.84 -26.72 -12.32
C ASN A 386 5.68 -25.54 -13.30
N ALA A 387 5.66 -24.31 -12.81
CA ALA A 387 5.64 -23.14 -13.69
C ALA A 387 6.98 -23.02 -14.43
N PRO A 388 6.99 -22.57 -15.70
CA PRO A 388 8.22 -22.24 -16.42
C PRO A 388 9.02 -21.23 -15.59
N LYS A 389 10.29 -21.56 -15.28
CA LYS A 389 11.13 -20.67 -14.47
C LYS A 389 11.41 -19.39 -15.28
N PRO A 390 11.34 -18.19 -14.66
CA PRO A 390 11.84 -16.97 -15.28
C PRO A 390 13.36 -17.13 -15.47
N GLY A 391 13.91 -16.56 -16.54
CA GLY A 391 15.36 -16.53 -16.73
C GLY A 391 16.00 -15.78 -15.55
N LEU A 392 17.03 -16.39 -14.95
CA LEU A 392 17.80 -15.75 -13.89
C LEU A 392 18.61 -14.58 -14.48
N PRO A 393 18.88 -13.52 -13.69
CA PRO A 393 19.86 -12.51 -14.07
C PRO A 393 21.19 -13.19 -14.42
N GLY A 394 21.66 -13.01 -15.65
CA GLY A 394 22.89 -13.64 -16.15
C GLY A 394 22.73 -15.04 -16.77
N GLU A 395 21.53 -15.61 -16.86
CA GLU A 395 21.33 -16.94 -17.48
C GLU A 395 21.65 -16.96 -18.99
N GLY A 396 21.64 -15.78 -19.63
CA GLY A 396 22.09 -15.57 -21.01
C GLY A 396 23.56 -15.10 -21.15
N SER A 397 24.24 -14.75 -20.05
CA SER A 397 25.64 -14.30 -20.11
C SER A 397 26.56 -15.52 -20.15
N ARG A 398 26.66 -16.13 -21.33
CA ARG A 398 27.76 -17.06 -21.62
C ARG A 398 29.05 -16.25 -21.52
N ILE A 399 29.90 -16.56 -20.55
CA ILE A 399 31.29 -16.11 -20.55
C ILE A 399 31.85 -16.53 -21.91
N ASP A 400 32.19 -15.57 -22.75
CA ASP A 400 32.71 -15.86 -24.07
C ASP A 400 34.06 -16.58 -23.92
N GLU A 401 34.05 -17.91 -24.13
CA GLU A 401 35.23 -18.77 -24.07
C GLU A 401 36.32 -18.33 -25.08
N SER A 402 35.99 -17.46 -26.04
CA SER A 402 36.97 -16.84 -26.95
C SER A 402 38.01 -15.99 -26.22
N ILE A 403 37.64 -15.39 -25.08
CA ILE A 403 38.51 -14.48 -24.31
C ILE A 403 39.70 -15.26 -23.72
N TRP A 404 39.47 -16.47 -23.20
CA TRP A 404 40.54 -17.33 -22.68
C TRP A 404 41.39 -17.95 -23.79
N LYS A 405 40.79 -18.25 -24.95
CA LYS A 405 41.53 -18.71 -26.14
C LYS A 405 42.45 -17.63 -26.71
N LEU A 406 42.05 -16.36 -26.66
CA LEU A 406 42.86 -15.23 -27.13
C LEU A 406 44.10 -15.01 -26.25
N TRP A 407 44.00 -15.24 -24.93
CA TRP A 407 45.14 -15.14 -24.02
C TRP A 407 46.12 -16.31 -24.17
N LEU A 408 45.62 -17.54 -24.37
CA LEU A 408 46.45 -18.73 -24.58
C LEU A 408 47.13 -18.79 -25.95
N VAL A 409 46.54 -18.17 -26.98
CA VAL A 409 47.05 -18.23 -28.37
C VAL A 409 47.94 -17.04 -28.74
N GLY A 410 48.14 -16.07 -27.84
CA GLY A 410 49.15 -15.01 -28.03
C GLY A 410 48.87 -14.05 -29.19
N LEU A 411 47.62 -14.01 -29.70
CA LEU A 411 47.19 -13.13 -30.79
C LEU A 411 46.30 -12.02 -30.24
N GLY A 412 46.91 -11.10 -29.50
CA GLY A 412 46.27 -9.91 -28.97
C GLY A 412 47.02 -8.64 -29.33
N LYS A 413 47.14 -8.33 -30.63
CA LYS A 413 47.43 -6.95 -31.08
C LYS A 413 46.18 -6.38 -31.73
N ASP A 414 45.74 -5.26 -31.15
CA ASP A 414 44.81 -4.29 -31.71
C ASP A 414 43.36 -4.72 -31.89
N ARG A 415 42.64 -4.86 -30.77
CA ARG A 415 41.23 -4.51 -30.73
C ARG A 415 40.84 -4.01 -29.34
N LYS A 416 40.33 -2.78 -29.27
CA LYS A 416 39.71 -2.20 -28.08
C LYS A 416 38.52 -3.08 -27.69
N LEU A 417 38.65 -3.73 -26.54
CA LEU A 417 37.59 -4.47 -25.88
C LEU A 417 36.59 -3.46 -25.31
N THR A 418 35.35 -3.48 -25.80
CA THR A 418 34.22 -2.78 -25.19
C THR A 418 33.52 -3.78 -24.29
N GLY A 419 33.64 -3.61 -22.97
CA GLY A 419 32.98 -4.48 -22.02
C GLY A 419 33.62 -4.40 -20.65
N PHE A 420 33.37 -3.31 -19.95
CA PHE A 420 32.83 -3.22 -18.59
C PHE A 420 32.19 -1.83 -18.54
N SER A 421 31.05 -1.72 -17.87
CA SER A 421 30.42 -0.44 -17.57
C SER A 421 31.46 0.57 -17.10
N GLU A 422 31.54 1.71 -17.78
CA GLU A 422 31.96 2.97 -17.14
C GLU A 422 30.82 3.50 -16.27
#